data_AF-A0A8T6RTW6-F1
#
_entry.id   AF-A0A8T6RTW6-F1
#
_cell.length_a   1.000
_cell.length_b   1.000
_cell.length_c   1.000
_cell.angle_alpha   90.00
_cell.angle_beta   90.00
_cell.angle_gamma   90.00
#
_symmetry.space_group_name_H-M   'P 1'
#
loop_
_entity.id
_entity.type
_entity.pdbx_description
1 polymer ?
#
loop_
_entity_poly.entity_id
_entity_poly.type
_entity_poly.pdbx_seq_one_letter_code
_entity_poly.pdbx_strand_id
1 'polypeptide(L)'
;AEKAVAVALTLEQLRMENPGVDITVADALAEYGAATEQVEREVPTDILQASWSGEWSRFNDAEGEEFFSQNQSKFVFVPEGVESVDVQVIYATINLVDGTAGMLTWTVDFGADGSEDGRGALTPSPNGVSTGTISAAGHEGQYWAFGVTGNGIKFQRPTRDHNYIEVRIEYSTSIQAHLGSGSGALVVEPPDLDAGYYHAYSQPWSFGTPSAEYAEGTVVLPHRAYNMTVVDLGRDPGGGPGTSPDDGDGTSWWLWLLLALIIVLVAIYWRYRERIALKRRLQGVADRA
;
A
#
# COMPACT_ATOMS: atom_id res chain seq x y z
N ALA A 1 3.27 -4.44 5.68
CA ALA A 1 4.29 -5.49 5.89
C ALA A 1 4.74 -5.54 7.35
N GLU A 2 5.12 -4.41 7.95
CA GLU A 2 5.62 -4.31 9.32
C GLU A 2 4.67 -4.90 10.40
N LYS A 3 3.36 -4.63 10.32
CA LYS A 3 2.37 -5.24 11.23
C LYS A 3 2.37 -6.77 11.22
N ALA A 4 2.47 -7.37 10.03
CA ALA A 4 2.47 -8.83 9.91
C ALA A 4 3.76 -9.42 10.50
N VAL A 5 4.88 -8.71 10.33
CA VAL A 5 6.17 -9.10 10.92
C VAL A 5 6.13 -8.99 12.44
N ALA A 6 5.60 -7.89 12.98
CA ALA A 6 5.55 -7.68 14.41
C ALA A 6 4.58 -8.66 15.12
N VAL A 7 3.39 -8.90 14.57
CA VAL A 7 2.46 -9.93 15.10
C VAL A 7 3.08 -11.32 15.00
N ALA A 8 3.84 -11.62 13.94
CA ALA A 8 4.55 -12.89 13.82
C ALA A 8 5.63 -13.06 14.90
N LEU A 9 6.39 -12.00 15.21
CA LEU A 9 7.39 -12.00 16.28
C LEU A 9 6.74 -12.16 17.67
N THR A 10 5.63 -11.45 17.94
CA THR A 10 4.87 -11.60 19.20
C THR A 10 4.30 -13.02 19.33
N LEU A 11 3.80 -13.60 18.23
CA LEU A 11 3.30 -14.97 18.21
C LEU A 11 4.40 -16.00 18.51
N GLU A 12 5.59 -15.81 17.94
CA GLU A 12 6.74 -16.67 18.18
C GLU A 12 7.14 -16.64 19.66
N GLN A 13 7.25 -15.44 20.25
CA GLN A 13 7.60 -15.27 21.65
C GLN A 13 6.60 -15.94 22.60
N LEU A 14 5.30 -15.70 22.41
CA LEU A 14 4.27 -16.28 23.28
C LEU A 14 4.30 -17.81 23.27
N ARG A 15 4.65 -18.43 22.13
CA ARG A 15 4.82 -19.88 22.00
C ARG A 15 6.10 -20.39 22.68
N MET A 16 7.17 -19.61 22.68
CA MET A 16 8.40 -19.94 23.39
C MET A 16 8.23 -19.85 24.91
N GLU A 17 7.53 -18.83 25.39
CA GLU A 17 7.27 -18.61 26.82
C GLU A 17 6.23 -19.58 27.40
N ASN A 18 5.29 -20.05 26.57
CA ASN A 18 4.21 -20.94 26.98
C ASN A 18 4.25 -22.27 26.21
N PRO A 19 5.28 -23.12 26.43
CA PRO A 19 5.41 -24.38 25.71
C PRO A 19 4.24 -25.30 26.02
N GLY A 20 3.54 -25.74 24.98
CA GLY A 20 2.39 -26.66 25.09
C GLY A 20 1.02 -25.96 25.21
N VAL A 21 0.97 -24.63 25.19
CA VAL A 21 -0.27 -23.86 25.06
C VAL A 21 -0.51 -23.52 23.59
N ASP A 22 -1.74 -23.70 23.11
CA ASP A 22 -2.11 -23.32 21.75
C ASP A 22 -2.30 -21.81 21.65
N ILE A 23 -1.20 -21.11 21.33
CA ILE A 23 -1.21 -19.66 21.10
C ILE A 23 -1.59 -19.38 19.65
N THR A 24 -2.65 -18.59 19.48
CA THR A 24 -3.19 -18.21 18.17
C THR A 24 -2.71 -16.82 17.74
N VAL A 25 -2.89 -16.51 16.45
CA VAL A 25 -2.63 -15.17 15.90
C VAL A 25 -3.48 -14.10 16.59
N ALA A 26 -4.68 -14.45 17.08
CA ALA A 26 -5.55 -13.53 17.79
C ALA A 26 -4.97 -13.16 19.17
N ASP A 27 -4.36 -14.12 19.87
CA ASP A 27 -3.69 -13.89 21.15
C ASP A 27 -2.45 -13.00 20.96
N ALA A 28 -1.66 -13.29 19.92
CA ALA A 28 -0.53 -12.46 19.54
C ALA A 28 -0.94 -11.03 19.13
N LEU A 29 -2.09 -10.88 18.47
CA LEU A 29 -2.64 -9.57 18.11
C LEU A 29 -3.12 -8.79 19.34
N ALA A 30 -3.68 -9.48 20.34
CA ALA A 30 -4.10 -8.87 21.60
C ALA A 30 -2.90 -8.38 22.42
N GLU A 31 -1.84 -9.20 22.52
CA GLU A 31 -0.63 -8.87 23.27
C GLU A 31 0.25 -7.84 22.53
N TYR A 32 0.25 -7.86 21.20
CA TYR A 32 0.94 -6.85 20.37
C TYR A 32 0.52 -5.41 20.73
N GLY A 33 -0.74 -5.20 21.10
CA GLY A 33 -1.24 -3.90 21.53
C GLY A 33 -0.59 -3.37 22.81
N ALA A 34 -0.08 -4.26 23.67
CA ALA A 34 0.61 -3.91 24.92
C ALA A 34 2.14 -3.75 24.75
N ALA A 35 2.73 -4.39 23.74
CA ALA A 35 4.17 -4.33 23.44
C ALA A 35 4.59 -3.19 22.48
N THR A 36 3.66 -2.30 22.15
CA THR A 36 3.92 -1.12 21.31
C THR A 36 4.16 0.11 22.18
N GLU A 37 5.34 0.71 22.04
CA GLU A 37 5.67 1.97 22.69
C GLU A 37 5.49 3.13 21.71
N GLN A 38 4.99 4.26 22.21
CA GLN A 38 4.98 5.50 21.46
C GLN A 38 6.40 6.04 21.39
N VAL A 39 6.95 6.07 20.18
CA VAL A 39 8.25 6.66 19.88
C VAL A 39 7.99 7.93 19.10
N GLU A 40 8.58 9.02 19.58
CA GLU A 40 8.54 10.28 18.89
C GLU A 40 9.68 10.36 17.89
N ARG A 41 9.33 10.70 16.65
CA ARG A 41 10.32 11.09 15.66
C ARG A 41 10.24 12.59 15.47
N GLU A 42 11.36 13.25 15.69
CA GLU A 42 11.49 14.69 15.54
C GLU A 42 12.33 15.02 14.31
N VAL A 43 11.82 15.87 13.42
CA VAL A 43 12.51 16.31 12.19
C VAL A 43 12.36 17.83 12.02
N PRO A 44 13.45 18.57 11.76
CA PRO A 44 13.39 20.00 11.45
C PRO A 44 12.80 20.20 10.06
N THR A 45 11.52 20.55 10.01
CA THR A 45 10.76 20.81 8.78
C THR A 45 9.52 21.62 9.13
N ASP A 46 9.01 22.38 8.17
CA ASP A 46 7.73 23.09 8.20
C ASP A 46 6.69 22.44 7.28
N ILE A 47 7.03 21.31 6.64
CA ILE A 47 6.14 20.63 5.69
C ILE A 47 5.81 19.22 6.19
N LEU A 48 4.51 18.92 6.22
CA LEU A 48 3.98 17.57 6.33
C LEU A 48 3.49 17.12 4.95
N GLN A 49 3.76 15.87 4.58
CA GLN A 49 3.33 15.31 3.30
C GLN A 49 2.53 14.01 3.49
N ALA A 50 1.45 13.89 2.72
CA ALA A 50 0.66 12.67 2.59
C ALA A 50 0.42 12.38 1.11
N SER A 51 0.45 11.12 0.71
CA SER A 51 0.20 10.75 -0.69
C SER A 51 -0.40 9.37 -0.81
N TRP A 52 -1.24 9.19 -1.83
CA TRP A 52 -1.79 7.89 -2.19
C TRP A 52 -2.05 7.81 -3.69
N SER A 53 -2.33 6.59 -4.15
CA SER A 53 -2.77 6.33 -5.51
C SER A 53 -4.13 5.65 -5.49
N GLY A 54 -4.92 5.89 -6.53
CA GLY A 54 -6.27 5.35 -6.66
C GLY A 54 -6.70 5.25 -8.11
N GLU A 55 -7.96 4.85 -8.31
CA GLU A 55 -8.55 4.69 -9.64
C GLU A 55 -9.95 5.31 -9.63
N TRP A 56 -10.09 6.49 -10.23
CA TRP A 56 -11.41 7.07 -10.40
C TRP A 56 -12.18 6.21 -11.40
N SER A 57 -13.29 5.64 -10.94
CA SER A 57 -14.15 4.79 -11.75
C SER A 57 -15.60 5.26 -11.72
N ARG A 58 -16.20 5.27 -12.90
CA ARG A 58 -17.59 5.62 -13.13
C ARG A 58 -18.24 4.60 -14.05
N PHE A 59 -19.43 4.16 -13.68
CA PHE A 59 -20.24 3.25 -14.45
C PHE A 59 -21.40 4.01 -15.08
N ASN A 60 -21.48 3.88 -16.40
CA ASN A 60 -22.53 4.43 -17.22
C ASN A 60 -23.40 3.31 -17.81
N ASP A 61 -24.66 3.62 -18.08
CA ASP A 61 -25.53 2.76 -18.89
C ASP A 61 -25.13 2.81 -20.38
N ALA A 62 -25.89 2.09 -21.22
CA ALA A 62 -25.63 2.04 -22.66
C ALA A 62 -25.88 3.39 -23.36
N GLU A 63 -26.69 4.24 -22.76
CA GLU A 63 -27.04 5.59 -23.19
C GLU A 63 -26.03 6.66 -22.72
N GLY A 64 -25.12 6.30 -21.80
CA GLY A 64 -24.04 7.16 -21.30
C GLY A 64 -24.34 7.87 -19.98
N GLU A 65 -25.50 7.62 -19.37
CA GLU A 65 -25.92 8.22 -18.10
C GLU A 65 -25.21 7.55 -16.91
N GLU A 66 -24.82 8.35 -15.92
CA GLU A 66 -24.19 7.86 -14.69
C GLU A 66 -25.20 7.13 -13.82
N PHE A 67 -24.85 5.94 -13.33
CA PHE A 67 -25.62 5.29 -12.26
C PHE A 67 -24.79 4.98 -11.02
N PHE A 68 -23.45 4.94 -11.13
CA PHE A 68 -22.59 4.68 -9.98
C PHE A 68 -21.19 5.26 -10.17
N SER A 69 -20.67 5.90 -9.12
CA SER A 69 -19.26 6.28 -8.97
C SER A 69 -18.74 5.86 -7.60
N GLN A 70 -17.48 5.46 -7.54
CA GLN A 70 -16.85 5.03 -6.29
C GLN A 70 -16.40 6.23 -5.48
N ASN A 71 -16.75 6.27 -4.19
CA ASN A 71 -16.14 7.19 -3.24
C ASN A 71 -14.77 6.66 -2.81
N GLN A 72 -13.72 7.41 -3.13
CA GLN A 72 -12.33 7.07 -2.82
C GLN A 72 -11.67 8.10 -1.91
N SER A 73 -12.49 8.87 -1.18
CA SER A 73 -11.99 9.93 -0.32
C SER A 73 -11.14 9.37 0.83
N LYS A 74 -10.09 10.11 1.18
CA LYS A 74 -9.20 9.82 2.31
C LYS A 74 -9.32 10.90 3.36
N PHE A 75 -9.36 10.49 4.62
CA PHE A 75 -9.35 11.39 5.76
C PHE A 75 -7.90 11.71 6.15
N VAL A 76 -7.58 12.97 6.31
CA VAL A 76 -6.27 13.44 6.78
C VAL A 76 -6.50 14.37 7.94
N PHE A 77 -5.88 14.10 9.08
CA PHE A 77 -5.99 14.96 10.26
C PHE A 77 -5.12 16.21 10.05
N VAL A 78 -5.70 17.39 9.98
CA VAL A 78 -4.95 18.65 9.84
C VAL A 78 -4.64 19.17 11.25
N PRO A 79 -3.37 19.15 11.71
CA PRO A 79 -3.04 19.58 13.06
C PRO A 79 -3.16 21.10 13.23
N GLU A 80 -3.25 21.53 14.49
CA GLU A 80 -3.13 22.96 14.84
C GLU A 80 -1.78 23.52 14.37
N GLY A 81 -1.76 24.77 13.90
CA GLY A 81 -0.54 25.44 13.41
C GLY A 81 -0.23 25.26 11.92
N VAL A 82 -1.05 24.49 11.19
CA VAL A 82 -1.05 24.50 9.72
C VAL A 82 -1.69 25.80 9.23
N GLU A 83 -1.02 26.50 8.31
CA GLU A 83 -1.56 27.72 7.69
C GLU A 83 -2.27 27.44 6.37
N SER A 84 -1.71 26.52 5.58
CA SER A 84 -2.23 26.16 4.27
C SER A 84 -1.96 24.70 3.92
N VAL A 85 -2.79 24.16 3.03
CA VAL A 85 -2.66 22.82 2.50
C VAL A 85 -2.68 22.88 0.98
N ASP A 86 -1.59 22.44 0.37
CA ASP A 86 -1.49 22.24 -1.07
C ASP A 86 -1.94 20.84 -1.44
N VAL A 87 -2.79 20.75 -2.45
CA VAL A 87 -3.29 19.49 -3.01
C VAL A 87 -2.88 19.41 -4.48
N GLN A 88 -2.40 18.24 -4.87
CA GLN A 88 -2.08 17.92 -6.24
C GLN A 88 -2.66 16.55 -6.60
N VAL A 89 -3.39 16.49 -7.72
CA VAL A 89 -3.87 15.25 -8.33
C VAL A 89 -3.24 15.14 -9.71
N ILE A 90 -2.54 14.04 -9.95
CA ILE A 90 -1.94 13.68 -11.23
C ILE A 90 -2.70 12.48 -11.79
N TYR A 91 -3.10 12.52 -13.05
CA TYR A 91 -3.88 11.48 -13.69
C TYR A 91 -3.58 11.36 -15.18
N ALA A 92 -3.93 10.22 -15.78
CA ALA A 92 -3.78 10.02 -17.21
C ALA A 92 -4.97 10.65 -17.98
N THR A 93 -4.74 11.78 -18.66
CA THR A 93 -5.78 12.45 -19.47
C THR A 93 -6.32 11.57 -20.59
N ILE A 94 -5.45 10.78 -21.21
CA ILE A 94 -5.78 9.83 -22.28
C ILE A 94 -5.01 8.54 -22.02
N ASN A 95 -5.73 7.42 -21.98
CA ASN A 95 -5.16 6.08 -21.94
C ASN A 95 -5.62 5.31 -23.18
N LEU A 96 -4.69 5.08 -24.12
CA LEU A 96 -4.98 4.41 -25.39
C LEU A 96 -5.15 2.90 -25.25
N VAL A 97 -4.61 2.30 -24.19
CA VAL A 97 -4.71 0.86 -23.93
C VAL A 97 -6.13 0.53 -23.47
N ASP A 98 -6.64 1.31 -22.52
CA ASP A 98 -8.01 1.18 -21.99
C ASP A 98 -9.05 1.91 -22.84
N GLY A 99 -8.60 2.76 -23.76
CA GLY A 99 -9.45 3.59 -24.61
C GLY A 99 -10.24 4.61 -23.79
N THR A 100 -9.67 5.14 -22.70
CA THR A 100 -10.32 6.13 -21.85
C THR A 100 -9.71 7.50 -22.03
N ALA A 101 -10.53 8.53 -21.88
CA ALA A 101 -10.07 9.92 -21.82
C ALA A 101 -10.91 10.68 -20.79
N GLY A 102 -10.30 11.56 -20.01
CA GLY A 102 -11.04 12.32 -19.02
C GLY A 102 -10.21 13.35 -18.28
N MET A 103 -10.88 14.01 -17.34
CA MET A 103 -10.34 15.07 -16.52
C MET A 103 -10.74 14.77 -15.08
N LEU A 104 -9.76 14.82 -14.17
CA LEU A 104 -9.98 14.69 -12.74
C LEU A 104 -9.54 15.97 -12.02
N THR A 105 -10.09 16.20 -10.84
CA THR A 105 -9.73 17.30 -9.95
C THR A 105 -9.92 16.88 -8.49
N TRP A 106 -9.33 17.62 -7.57
CA TRP A 106 -9.43 17.37 -6.14
C TRP A 106 -10.68 18.03 -5.54
N THR A 107 -11.15 17.46 -4.45
CA THR A 107 -12.19 18.02 -3.57
C THR A 107 -11.75 17.91 -2.12
N VAL A 108 -12.27 18.80 -1.28
CA VAL A 108 -12.07 18.76 0.16
C VAL A 108 -13.39 19.08 0.87
N ASP A 109 -13.65 18.35 1.95
CA ASP A 109 -14.70 18.60 2.93
C ASP A 109 -14.01 18.71 4.30
N PHE A 110 -14.10 19.89 4.92
CA PHE A 110 -13.67 20.15 6.28
C PHE A 110 -14.89 20.34 7.18
N GLY A 111 -15.25 19.30 7.94
CA GLY A 111 -16.43 19.31 8.80
C GLY A 111 -17.26 18.03 8.71
N ALA A 112 -16.97 17.20 7.70
CA ALA A 112 -17.57 15.88 7.50
C ALA A 112 -19.11 15.94 7.37
N ASP A 113 -19.62 17.02 6.79
CA ASP A 113 -21.05 17.20 6.53
C ASP A 113 -21.49 16.63 5.15
N GLY A 114 -20.51 16.16 4.36
CA GLY A 114 -20.71 15.58 3.04
C GLY A 114 -20.82 16.61 1.92
N SER A 115 -20.61 17.90 2.20
CA SER A 115 -20.55 18.97 1.22
C SER A 115 -19.10 19.34 0.90
N GLU A 116 -18.83 19.68 -0.37
CA GLU A 116 -17.49 20.10 -0.78
C GLU A 116 -17.27 21.56 -0.34
N ASP A 117 -16.39 21.79 0.62
CA ASP A 117 -15.97 23.14 1.02
C ASP A 117 -14.92 23.73 0.07
N GLY A 118 -14.17 22.88 -0.62
CA GLY A 118 -13.18 23.28 -1.60
C GLY A 118 -13.07 22.30 -2.75
N ARG A 119 -12.76 22.82 -3.93
CA ARG A 119 -12.63 22.02 -5.14
C ARG A 119 -11.73 22.68 -6.18
N GLY A 120 -10.95 21.86 -6.88
CA GLY A 120 -10.19 22.30 -8.05
C GLY A 120 -11.06 22.48 -9.29
N ALA A 121 -10.60 23.34 -10.21
CA ALA A 121 -11.32 23.57 -11.45
C ALA A 121 -11.24 22.33 -12.37
N LEU A 122 -12.39 21.90 -12.88
CA LEU A 122 -12.46 20.80 -13.86
C LEU A 122 -12.17 21.34 -15.27
N THR A 123 -10.91 21.70 -15.52
CA THR A 123 -10.45 22.26 -16.79
C THR A 123 -9.60 21.26 -17.58
N PRO A 124 -9.67 21.26 -18.92
CA PRO A 124 -8.80 20.43 -19.74
C PRO A 124 -7.32 20.71 -19.47
N SER A 125 -6.64 19.73 -18.87
CA SER A 125 -5.20 19.75 -18.66
C SER A 125 -4.54 18.72 -19.56
N PRO A 126 -3.72 19.12 -20.55
CA PRO A 126 -2.99 18.19 -21.42
C PRO A 126 -2.10 17.23 -20.63
N ASN A 127 -1.55 17.71 -19.52
CA ASN A 127 -0.59 16.97 -18.68
C ASN A 127 -1.28 16.22 -17.54
N GLY A 128 -2.61 16.33 -17.40
CA GLY A 128 -3.37 15.65 -16.35
C GLY A 128 -2.95 16.02 -14.92
N VAL A 129 -2.70 17.30 -14.65
CA VAL A 129 -2.33 17.80 -13.32
C VAL A 129 -3.38 18.81 -12.88
N SER A 130 -3.94 18.61 -11.69
CA SER A 130 -4.83 19.55 -11.02
C SER A 130 -4.23 19.90 -9.67
N THR A 131 -3.99 21.18 -9.41
CA THR A 131 -3.42 21.68 -8.15
C THR A 131 -4.34 22.69 -7.49
N GLY A 132 -4.14 22.92 -6.21
CA GLY A 132 -4.76 24.01 -5.48
C GLY A 132 -4.21 24.15 -4.08
N THR A 133 -4.45 25.32 -3.48
CA THR A 133 -4.04 25.65 -2.12
C THR A 133 -5.28 26.03 -1.35
N ILE A 134 -5.47 25.41 -0.18
CA ILE A 134 -6.58 25.64 0.73
C ILE A 134 -6.01 26.29 1.99
N SER A 135 -6.66 27.34 2.51
CA SER A 135 -6.28 27.89 3.81
C SER A 135 -6.81 27.00 4.92
N ALA A 136 -5.98 26.68 5.90
CA ALA A 136 -6.39 25.90 7.07
C ALA A 136 -6.97 26.76 8.21
N ALA A 137 -6.90 28.09 8.07
CA ALA A 137 -7.32 29.04 9.11
C ALA A 137 -8.76 28.80 9.57
N GLY A 138 -8.94 28.47 10.85
CA GLY A 138 -10.25 28.22 11.46
C GLY A 138 -10.80 26.82 11.25
N HIS A 139 -10.02 25.94 10.63
CA HIS A 139 -10.38 24.56 10.30
C HIS A 139 -9.28 23.56 10.71
N GLU A 140 -8.35 23.98 11.56
CA GLU A 140 -7.30 23.13 12.14
C GLU A 140 -7.82 22.20 13.25
N GLY A 141 -7.03 21.21 13.65
CA GLY A 141 -7.35 20.30 14.76
C GLY A 141 -8.45 19.29 14.44
N GLN A 142 -8.72 19.02 13.17
CA GLN A 142 -9.79 18.12 12.72
C GLN A 142 -9.43 17.32 11.47
N TYR A 143 -10.21 16.29 11.17
CA TYR A 143 -10.08 15.53 9.94
C TYR A 143 -10.70 16.25 8.76
N TRP A 144 -9.95 16.31 7.66
CA TRP A 144 -10.44 16.76 6.36
C TRP A 144 -10.59 15.55 5.45
N ALA A 145 -11.68 15.49 4.70
CA ALA A 145 -11.91 14.46 3.70
C ALA A 145 -11.47 14.96 2.32
N PHE A 146 -10.41 14.37 1.79
CA PHE A 146 -9.90 14.68 0.46
C PHE A 146 -10.39 13.67 -0.56
N GLY A 147 -11.10 14.16 -1.56
CA GLY A 147 -11.66 13.36 -2.64
C GLY A 147 -11.04 13.66 -3.99
N VAL A 148 -11.35 12.79 -4.95
CA VAL A 148 -11.06 13.01 -6.37
C VAL A 148 -12.36 12.85 -7.14
N THR A 149 -12.70 13.86 -7.92
CA THR A 149 -13.90 13.90 -8.76
C THR A 149 -13.51 14.23 -10.18
N GLY A 150 -14.36 13.90 -11.15
CA GLY A 150 -14.02 14.12 -12.55
C GLY A 150 -15.09 13.70 -13.53
N ASN A 151 -14.72 13.79 -14.80
CA ASN A 151 -15.52 13.35 -15.92
C ASN A 151 -14.63 12.57 -16.88
N GLY A 152 -15.17 11.53 -17.51
CA GLY A 152 -14.44 10.77 -18.52
C GLY A 152 -15.35 10.03 -19.47
N ILE A 153 -14.78 9.66 -20.61
CA ILE A 153 -15.40 8.89 -21.68
C ILE A 153 -14.55 7.65 -21.97
N LYS A 154 -15.20 6.61 -22.45
CA LYS A 154 -14.53 5.40 -22.93
C LYS A 154 -14.89 5.14 -24.38
N PHE A 155 -13.87 5.08 -25.23
CA PHE A 155 -13.98 4.70 -26.63
C PHE A 155 -14.25 3.20 -26.71
N GLN A 156 -15.48 2.86 -27.05
CA GLN A 156 -15.88 1.46 -27.20
C GLN A 156 -15.32 0.86 -28.49
N ARG A 157 -15.06 -0.45 -28.44
CA ARG A 157 -14.77 -1.22 -29.65
C ARG A 157 -16.08 -1.51 -30.39
N PRO A 158 -16.19 -1.22 -31.69
CA PRO A 158 -17.46 -1.25 -32.43
C PRO A 158 -18.08 -2.64 -32.62
N THR A 159 -17.47 -3.72 -32.12
CA THR A 159 -17.89 -5.11 -32.37
C THR A 159 -18.47 -5.82 -31.14
N ARG A 160 -18.71 -5.09 -30.05
CA ARG A 160 -19.26 -5.66 -28.81
C ARG A 160 -20.48 -4.85 -28.35
N ASP A 161 -21.60 -5.54 -28.18
CA ASP A 161 -22.75 -5.00 -27.46
C ASP A 161 -22.40 -4.93 -25.97
N HIS A 162 -22.54 -3.76 -25.37
CA HIS A 162 -22.31 -3.55 -23.95
C HIS A 162 -23.56 -2.92 -23.33
N ASN A 163 -24.08 -3.55 -22.28
CA ASN A 163 -25.17 -2.97 -21.48
C ASN A 163 -24.68 -1.92 -20.47
N TYR A 164 -23.37 -1.92 -20.17
CA TYR A 164 -22.73 -1.02 -19.21
C TYR A 164 -21.33 -0.64 -19.67
N ILE A 165 -20.94 0.59 -19.40
CA ILE A 165 -19.62 1.15 -19.73
C ILE A 165 -18.94 1.59 -18.44
N GLU A 166 -17.75 1.05 -18.19
CA GLU A 166 -16.94 1.47 -17.06
C GLU A 166 -15.77 2.32 -17.53
N VAL A 167 -15.77 3.60 -17.15
CA VAL A 167 -14.65 4.52 -17.34
C VAL A 167 -13.73 4.39 -16.14
N ARG A 168 -12.45 4.18 -16.38
CA ARG A 168 -11.40 4.09 -15.35
C ARG A 168 -10.28 5.05 -15.69
N ILE A 169 -9.86 5.81 -14.69
CA ILE A 169 -8.73 6.75 -14.77
C ILE A 169 -7.92 6.63 -13.49
N GLU A 170 -6.72 6.08 -13.60
CA GLU A 170 -5.77 6.02 -12.50
C GLU A 170 -5.28 7.44 -12.14
N TYR A 171 -5.09 7.67 -10.85
CA TYR A 171 -4.56 8.92 -10.33
C TYR A 171 -3.60 8.69 -9.15
N SER A 172 -2.79 9.71 -8.90
CA SER A 172 -2.02 9.88 -7.68
C SER A 172 -2.32 11.23 -7.07
N THR A 173 -2.59 11.23 -5.77
CA THR A 173 -2.84 12.43 -4.98
C THR A 173 -1.67 12.65 -4.03
N SER A 174 -1.18 13.89 -3.98
CA SER A 174 -0.19 14.36 -3.03
C SER A 174 -0.72 15.59 -2.32
N ILE A 175 -0.59 15.62 -1.00
CA ILE A 175 -1.01 16.70 -0.13
C ILE A 175 0.20 17.16 0.68
N GLN A 176 0.38 18.47 0.77
CA GLN A 176 1.41 19.09 1.60
C GLN A 176 0.76 20.12 2.51
N ALA A 177 0.90 19.95 3.83
CA ALA A 177 0.49 20.95 4.79
C ALA A 177 1.71 21.80 5.18
N HIS A 178 1.56 23.12 5.10
CA HIS A 178 2.58 24.10 5.45
C HIS A 178 2.29 24.66 6.83
N LEU A 179 3.31 24.59 7.68
CA LEU A 179 3.27 25.05 9.06
C LEU A 179 3.73 26.49 9.15
N GLY A 180 3.14 27.26 10.07
CA GLY A 180 3.55 28.64 10.30
C GLY A 180 5.00 28.74 10.78
N SER A 181 5.77 29.63 10.16
CA SER A 181 7.17 29.89 10.49
C SER A 181 7.28 30.49 11.91
N GLY A 182 8.00 29.81 12.81
CA GLY A 182 8.26 30.28 14.18
C GLY A 182 7.54 29.52 15.31
N SER A 183 6.88 28.40 15.02
CA SER A 183 6.35 27.51 16.06
C SER A 183 7.41 26.49 16.48
N GLY A 184 7.52 26.22 17.80
CA GLY A 184 8.52 25.32 18.38
C GLY A 184 8.35 23.85 17.95
N ALA A 185 8.45 22.91 18.89
CA ALA A 185 8.13 21.52 18.59
C ALA A 185 6.61 21.39 18.37
N LEU A 186 6.16 21.21 17.13
CA LEU A 186 4.76 20.88 16.82
C LEU A 186 4.58 19.38 16.95
N VAL A 187 3.83 18.96 17.97
CA VAL A 187 3.42 17.56 18.13
C VAL A 187 2.16 17.33 17.31
N VAL A 188 2.29 16.54 16.25
CA VAL A 188 1.18 16.17 15.39
C VAL A 188 0.64 14.84 15.90
N GLU A 189 -0.26 14.89 16.88
CA GLU A 189 -0.90 13.71 17.43
C GLU A 189 -2.29 13.52 16.79
N PRO A 190 -2.46 12.58 15.84
CA PRO A 190 -3.79 12.28 15.35
C PRO A 190 -4.64 11.71 16.51
N PRO A 191 -5.90 12.14 16.65
CA PRO A 191 -6.74 11.81 17.81
C PRO A 191 -7.04 10.31 17.97
N ASP A 192 -6.81 9.50 16.94
CA ASP A 192 -7.06 8.05 16.95
C ASP A 192 -5.83 7.20 17.33
N LEU A 193 -4.75 7.80 17.85
CA LEU A 193 -3.54 7.06 18.26
C LEU A 193 -3.80 6.04 19.38
N ASP A 194 -4.93 6.16 20.08
CA ASP A 194 -5.32 5.31 21.21
C ASP A 194 -5.64 3.86 20.79
N ALA A 195 -6.12 3.67 19.55
CA ALA A 195 -6.35 2.34 18.97
C ALA A 195 -5.09 1.71 18.34
N GLY A 196 -3.97 2.44 18.32
CA GLY A 196 -2.68 1.98 17.80
C GLY A 196 -2.61 1.76 16.28
N TYR A 197 -3.64 2.15 15.52
CA TYR A 197 -3.68 1.97 14.06
C TYR A 197 -4.45 3.09 13.34
N TYR A 198 -3.92 3.50 12.20
CA TYR A 198 -4.66 4.31 11.22
C TYR A 198 -5.75 3.46 10.55
N HIS A 199 -6.96 4.00 10.44
CA HIS A 199 -8.05 3.40 9.68
C HIS A 199 -7.70 3.31 8.19
N ALA A 200 -8.29 2.35 7.46
CA ALA A 200 -8.02 2.15 6.03
C ALA A 200 -8.37 3.37 5.15
N TYR A 201 -9.25 4.24 5.64
CA TYR A 201 -9.65 5.48 4.99
C TYR A 201 -8.86 6.69 5.47
N SER A 202 -8.09 6.58 6.56
CA SER A 202 -7.20 7.65 7.01
C SER A 202 -5.84 7.53 6.34
N GLN A 203 -5.27 8.67 5.95
CA GLN A 203 -3.93 8.74 5.42
C GLN A 203 -3.03 9.48 6.42
N PRO A 204 -2.02 8.82 7.01
CA PRO A 204 -1.12 9.47 7.95
C PRO A 204 -0.16 10.44 7.25
N TRP A 205 0.30 11.42 8.02
CA TRP A 205 1.37 12.31 7.61
C TRP A 205 2.73 11.61 7.64
N SER A 206 3.60 12.10 6.77
CA SER A 206 5.03 11.86 6.76
C SER A 206 5.76 13.21 6.70
N PHE A 207 7.04 13.22 7.03
CA PHE A 207 7.84 14.45 6.96
C PHE A 207 8.09 14.85 5.51
N GLY A 208 7.76 16.10 5.18
CA GLY A 208 8.14 16.74 3.93
C GLY A 208 9.57 17.30 3.98
N THR A 209 10.08 17.68 2.81
CA THR A 209 11.31 18.47 2.74
C THR A 209 11.02 19.89 3.22
N PRO A 210 11.88 20.52 4.04
CA PRO A 210 11.66 21.88 4.50
C PRO A 210 11.48 22.86 3.34
N SER A 211 10.60 23.83 3.50
CA SER A 211 10.36 24.88 2.51
C SER A 211 11.60 25.77 2.35
N ALA A 212 11.64 26.55 1.27
CA ALA A 212 12.71 27.53 1.08
C ALA A 212 12.68 28.68 2.11
N GLU A 213 11.53 28.90 2.74
CA GLU A 213 11.29 29.95 3.73
C GLU A 213 11.43 29.43 5.17
N TYR A 214 11.67 28.13 5.34
CA TYR A 214 11.91 27.50 6.62
C TYR A 214 13.10 28.15 7.34
N ALA A 215 12.83 28.70 8.52
CA ALA A 215 13.83 29.33 9.37
C ALA A 215 14.15 28.45 10.60
N GLU A 216 13.12 28.01 11.31
CA GLU A 216 13.20 27.28 12.57
C GLU A 216 11.89 26.53 12.85
N GLY A 217 11.93 25.53 13.73
CA GLY A 217 10.78 24.70 14.13
C GLY A 217 11.06 23.21 13.95
N THR A 218 10.46 22.38 14.79
CA THR A 218 10.61 20.93 14.64
C THR A 218 9.24 20.28 14.63
N VAL A 219 9.02 19.34 13.72
CA VAL A 219 7.81 18.54 13.73
C VAL A 219 8.10 17.24 14.45
N VAL A 220 7.25 16.93 15.42
CA VAL A 220 7.26 15.68 16.15
C VAL A 220 6.06 14.88 15.72
N LEU A 221 6.30 13.78 15.00
CA LEU A 221 5.27 12.78 14.72
C LEU A 221 5.46 11.61 15.70
N PRO A 222 4.51 11.40 16.63
CA PRO A 222 4.46 10.18 17.40
C PRO A 222 4.11 9.00 16.47
N HIS A 223 4.92 7.95 16.52
CA HIS A 223 4.60 6.67 15.90
C HIS A 223 4.73 5.57 16.94
N ARG A 224 3.87 4.55 16.89
CA ARG A 224 4.08 3.36 17.72
C ARG A 224 5.18 2.50 17.10
N ALA A 225 6.25 2.27 17.83
CA ALA A 225 7.28 1.30 17.48
C ALA A 225 7.10 0.05 18.35
N TYR A 226 7.40 -1.11 17.76
CA TYR A 226 7.46 -2.34 18.55
C TYR A 226 8.72 -2.29 19.42
N ASN A 227 8.56 -2.37 20.74
CA ASN A 227 9.71 -2.35 21.63
C ASN A 227 10.41 -3.71 21.61
N MET A 228 11.54 -3.78 20.87
CA MET A 228 12.38 -4.98 20.81
C MET A 228 13.22 -5.22 22.08
N THR A 229 13.30 -4.28 23.03
CA THR A 229 14.04 -4.50 24.30
C THR A 229 13.30 -5.37 25.30
N VAL A 230 11.99 -5.55 25.10
CA VAL A 230 11.20 -6.62 25.77
C VAL A 230 11.57 -8.00 25.19
N VAL A 231 12.20 -8.03 24.01
CA VAL A 231 12.69 -9.24 23.35
C VAL A 231 14.17 -9.45 23.71
N ASP A 232 14.42 -10.06 24.87
CA ASP A 232 15.69 -10.77 25.06
C ASP A 232 15.63 -12.02 24.17
N LEU A 233 16.15 -11.92 22.94
CA LEU A 233 16.51 -13.08 22.14
C LEU A 233 17.65 -13.77 22.87
N GLY A 234 17.30 -14.53 23.91
CA GLY A 234 18.21 -15.05 24.93
C GLY A 234 19.59 -15.30 24.36
N ARG A 235 20.51 -14.37 24.62
CA ARG A 235 21.91 -14.60 24.32
C ARG A 235 22.32 -15.74 25.24
N ASP A 236 22.45 -16.91 24.65
CA ASP A 236 22.73 -18.17 25.33
C ASP A 236 23.75 -17.94 26.48
N PRO A 237 23.34 -18.05 27.77
CA PRO A 237 24.23 -17.77 28.90
C PRO A 237 25.33 -18.83 29.07
N GLY A 238 25.41 -19.80 28.18
CA GLY A 238 26.32 -20.94 28.23
C GLY A 238 27.45 -20.90 27.22
N GLY A 239 28.15 -19.77 27.04
CA GLY A 239 29.39 -19.68 26.27
C GLY A 239 30.59 -20.40 26.92
N GLY A 240 30.43 -21.64 27.36
CA GLY A 240 31.52 -22.59 27.49
C GLY A 240 31.77 -23.25 26.13
N PRO A 241 32.95 -23.82 25.86
CA PRO A 241 33.20 -24.57 24.63
C PRO A 241 32.39 -25.87 24.67
N GLY A 242 31.10 -25.77 24.39
CA GLY A 242 30.18 -26.87 24.20
C GLY A 242 30.56 -27.55 22.90
N THR A 243 31.06 -28.77 23.02
CA THR A 243 31.24 -29.74 21.95
C THR A 243 30.03 -29.69 21.01
N SER A 244 30.27 -29.37 19.75
CA SER A 244 29.29 -29.50 18.67
C SER A 244 28.57 -30.84 18.81
N PRO A 245 27.25 -30.87 19.04
CA PRO A 245 26.45 -31.99 18.60
C PRO A 245 26.61 -32.01 17.09
N ASP A 246 27.08 -33.13 16.54
CA ASP A 246 27.23 -33.39 15.12
C ASP A 246 26.28 -32.53 14.27
N ASP A 247 26.85 -31.66 13.43
CA ASP A 247 26.19 -31.16 12.24
C ASP A 247 25.89 -32.38 11.36
N GLY A 248 24.82 -33.09 11.72
CA GLY A 248 24.21 -34.08 10.87
C GLY A 248 23.67 -33.33 9.67
N ASP A 249 24.44 -33.35 8.57
CA ASP A 249 24.05 -32.95 7.24
C ASP A 249 22.63 -33.44 6.93
N GLY A 250 21.65 -32.62 7.28
CA GLY A 250 20.22 -32.82 7.07
C GLY A 250 19.81 -32.59 5.62
N THR A 251 20.77 -32.65 4.68
CA THR A 251 20.47 -32.76 3.25
C THR A 251 19.96 -34.17 3.00
N SER A 252 18.71 -34.37 3.41
CA SER A 252 17.80 -35.46 3.12
C SER A 252 18.18 -36.25 1.87
N TRP A 253 19.01 -37.30 2.04
CA TRP A 253 19.52 -38.16 0.96
C TRP A 253 18.43 -38.73 0.04
N TRP A 254 17.19 -38.81 0.53
CA TRP A 254 16.02 -39.20 -0.24
C TRP A 254 15.67 -38.20 -1.36
N LEU A 255 16.03 -36.91 -1.24
CA LEU A 255 15.86 -35.90 -2.30
C LEU A 255 16.74 -36.23 -3.51
N TRP A 256 17.95 -36.75 -3.29
CA TRP A 256 18.84 -37.19 -4.37
C TRP A 256 18.32 -38.44 -5.08
N LEU A 257 17.69 -39.36 -4.33
CA LEU A 257 17.00 -40.51 -4.93
C LEU A 257 15.78 -40.07 -5.77
N LEU A 258 15.03 -39.08 -5.29
CA LEU A 258 13.87 -38.54 -5.99
C LEU A 258 14.30 -37.83 -7.29
N LEU A 259 15.39 -37.05 -7.24
CA LEU A 259 15.99 -36.42 -8.41
C LEU A 259 16.48 -37.47 -9.44
N ALA A 260 17.16 -38.52 -8.98
CA ALA A 260 17.62 -39.60 -9.85
C ALA A 260 16.45 -40.34 -10.52
N LEU A 261 15.35 -40.58 -9.79
CA LEU A 261 14.14 -41.19 -10.34
C LEU A 261 13.52 -40.32 -11.45
N ILE A 262 13.44 -39.00 -11.25
CA ILE A 262 12.91 -38.06 -12.25
C ILE A 262 13.76 -38.08 -13.52
N ILE A 263 15.09 -38.07 -13.39
CA ILE A 263 16.01 -38.12 -14.54
C ILE A 263 15.80 -39.42 -15.34
N VAL A 264 15.67 -40.56 -14.65
CA VAL A 264 15.40 -41.86 -15.31
C VAL A 264 14.06 -41.86 -16.04
N LEU A 265 13.00 -41.33 -15.42
CA LEU A 265 11.68 -41.23 -16.05
C LEU A 265 11.69 -40.35 -17.29
N VAL A 266 12.38 -39.21 -17.25
CA VAL A 266 12.56 -38.31 -18.41
C VAL A 266 13.34 -39.02 -19.51
N ALA A 267 14.41 -39.75 -19.19
CA ALA A 267 15.19 -40.50 -20.16
C ALA A 267 14.37 -41.63 -20.82
N ILE A 268 13.55 -42.34 -20.04
CA ILE A 268 12.63 -43.37 -20.55
C ILE A 268 11.59 -42.73 -21.48
N TYR A 269 11.00 -41.61 -21.08
CA TYR A 269 10.02 -40.89 -21.88
C TYR A 269 10.62 -40.43 -23.23
N TRP A 270 11.83 -39.88 -23.22
CA TRP A 270 12.54 -39.48 -24.43
C TRP A 270 12.83 -40.66 -25.36
N ARG A 271 13.33 -41.78 -24.83
CA ARG A 271 13.55 -43.01 -25.62
C ARG A 271 12.26 -43.57 -26.19
N TYR A 272 11.17 -43.53 -25.44
CA TYR A 272 9.86 -43.98 -25.92
C TYR A 272 9.36 -43.09 -27.07
N ARG A 273 9.52 -41.77 -26.95
CA ARG A 273 9.18 -40.80 -28.00
C ARG A 273 9.99 -41.02 -29.27
N GLU A 274 11.30 -41.25 -29.17
CA GLU A 274 12.16 -41.55 -30.32
C GLU A 274 11.75 -42.85 -31.03
N ARG A 275 11.42 -43.91 -30.28
CA ARG A 275 10.95 -45.17 -30.87
C ARG A 275 9.63 -45.01 -31.63
N ILE A 276 8.72 -44.17 -31.15
CA ILE A 276 7.48 -43.86 -31.88
C ILE A 276 7.78 -43.08 -33.16
N ALA A 277 8.69 -42.11 -33.12
CA ALA A 277 9.10 -41.34 -34.29
C ALA A 277 9.77 -42.22 -35.36
N LEU A 278 10.60 -43.19 -34.95
CA LEU A 278 11.26 -44.12 -35.86
C LEU A 278 10.27 -45.11 -36.50
N LYS A 279 9.31 -45.63 -35.74
CA LYS A 279 8.24 -46.51 -36.28
C LYS A 279 7.40 -45.78 -37.34
N ARG A 280 7.05 -44.51 -37.12
CA ARG A 280 6.33 -43.68 -38.11
C ARG A 280 7.16 -43.42 -39.37
N ARG A 281 8.48 -43.23 -39.25
CA ARG A 281 9.37 -43.06 -40.41
C ARG A 281 9.54 -44.34 -41.22
N LEU A 282 9.65 -45.51 -40.57
CA LEU A 282 9.78 -46.79 -41.26
C LEU A 282 8.48 -47.22 -41.97
N GLN A 283 7.30 -46.97 -41.38
CA GLN A 283 6.02 -47.20 -42.07
C GLN A 283 5.84 -46.29 -43.30
N GLY A 284 6.26 -45.02 -43.22
CA GLY A 284 6.19 -44.11 -44.37
C GLY A 284 7.17 -44.41 -45.52
N VAL A 285 8.20 -45.24 -45.29
CA VAL A 285 9.11 -45.71 -46.34
C VAL A 285 8.60 -47.03 -46.96
N ALA A 286 7.94 -47.89 -46.19
CA ALA A 286 7.32 -49.11 -46.71
C ALA A 286 6.11 -48.83 -47.63
N ASP A 287 5.38 -47.73 -47.43
CA ASP A 287 4.28 -47.30 -48.32
C ASP A 287 4.77 -46.64 -49.63
N ARG A 288 6.09 -46.46 -49.82
CA ARG A 288 6.68 -45.83 -51.01
C ARG A 288 7.65 -46.73 -51.80
N ALA A 289 7.78 -47.99 -51.42
CA ALA A 289 8.52 -49.02 -52.16
C ALA A 289 7.53 -50.01 -52.79
#